data_AF-A0AAW8KKS2-F1
#
_entry.id   AF-A0AAW8KKS2-F1
#
_cell.length_a   1.000
_cell.length_b   1.000
_cell.length_c   1.000
_cell.angle_alpha   90.00
_cell.angle_beta   90.00
_cell.angle_gamma   90.00
#
_symmetry.space_group_name_H-M   'P 1'
#
loop_
_entity.id
_entity.type
_entity.pdbx_description
1 polymer ?
#
loop_
_entity_poly.entity_id
_entity_poly.type
_entity_poly.pdbx_seq_one_letter_code
_entity_poly.pdbx_strand_id
1 'polypeptide(L)'
;MQQSQGQYELVMNPEYEDFNLELLQDYWQFNEIEKHQFTYSVKKLVEKYDISSSAKLERIVKHSGHLKYTGIKNCKKCYFDYEIFIRKDIGFKDWKNYKRELECYDCRRRSVQNYMNKYLNEFKLCIPTLSDEPIDSPKQQLSYLEKIVLYVMLSKIKIGTDNVLPQHEWRSFVELEANGAGDLVKRIFEKGYLFKTNEFDEFIQKQADLRQLHSDCRQYLNENITHEIQTYLALNFKADINLVIPECYDYLEQWTFGLYEEIMGSKVYIKDFKEIEKYIKNKRLNEVYALLDFVRQYKKSL
;
A
#
# COMPACT_ATOMS: atom_id res chain seq x y z
N MET A 1 -17.60 -46.84 9.06
CA MET A 1 -16.85 -47.37 10.22
C MET A 1 -15.75 -46.36 10.54
N GLN A 2 -15.53 -46.01 11.80
CA GLN A 2 -14.49 -45.04 12.21
C GLN A 2 -13.41 -45.78 13.00
N GLN A 3 -12.14 -45.52 12.70
CA GLN A 3 -11.00 -46.02 13.47
C GLN A 3 -10.10 -44.84 13.84
N SER A 4 -9.86 -44.66 15.13
CA SER A 4 -8.99 -43.61 15.67
C SER A 4 -7.59 -44.15 15.93
N GLN A 5 -6.58 -43.39 15.53
CA GLN A 5 -5.17 -43.61 15.87
C GLN A 5 -4.62 -42.30 16.47
N GLY A 6 -4.71 -42.17 17.80
CA GLY A 6 -4.29 -40.94 18.49
C GLY A 6 -5.19 -39.74 18.17
N GLN A 7 -4.60 -38.61 17.75
CA GLN A 7 -5.32 -37.38 17.35
C GLN A 7 -5.82 -37.40 15.89
N TYR A 8 -5.64 -38.51 15.18
CA TYR A 8 -6.05 -38.66 13.78
C TYR A 8 -7.17 -39.70 13.66
N GLU A 9 -8.17 -39.37 12.86
CA GLU A 9 -9.28 -40.24 12.50
C GLU A 9 -9.13 -40.65 11.04
N LEU A 10 -9.20 -41.95 10.74
CA LEU A 10 -9.22 -42.42 9.35
C LEU A 10 -10.65 -42.31 8.80
N VAL A 11 -10.84 -41.42 7.83
CA VAL A 11 -12.09 -41.26 7.09
C VAL A 11 -12.01 -42.08 5.81
N MET A 12 -13.03 -42.89 5.57
CA MET A 12 -13.07 -43.85 4.46
C MET A 12 -14.18 -43.48 3.47
N ASN A 13 -13.91 -43.74 2.19
CA ASN A 13 -14.85 -43.61 1.09
C ASN A 13 -15.07 -44.99 0.43
N PRO A 14 -15.98 -45.82 1.00
CA PRO A 14 -16.21 -47.17 0.50
C PRO A 14 -16.91 -47.20 -0.87
N GLU A 15 -17.41 -46.07 -1.36
CA GLU A 15 -18.10 -45.97 -2.66
C GLU A 15 -17.13 -45.82 -3.85
N TYR A 16 -15.83 -45.66 -3.59
CA TYR A 16 -14.82 -45.57 -4.64
C TYR A 16 -14.56 -46.94 -5.28
N GLU A 17 -14.51 -46.99 -6.62
CA GLU A 17 -14.41 -48.24 -7.40
C GLU A 17 -13.19 -49.09 -7.05
N ASP A 18 -12.03 -48.46 -6.83
CA ASP A 18 -10.80 -49.16 -6.42
C ASP A 18 -10.61 -49.18 -4.88
N PHE A 19 -11.68 -49.00 -4.08
CA PHE A 19 -11.56 -48.98 -2.63
C PHE A 19 -11.03 -50.32 -2.09
N ASN A 20 -9.91 -50.24 -1.37
CA ASN A 20 -9.34 -51.37 -0.65
C ASN A 20 -9.06 -50.96 0.81
N LEU A 21 -9.81 -51.55 1.74
CA LEU A 21 -9.73 -51.25 3.17
C LEU A 21 -8.36 -51.60 3.75
N GLU A 22 -7.81 -52.77 3.42
CA GLU A 22 -6.53 -53.24 3.96
C GLU A 22 -5.40 -52.33 3.47
N LEU A 23 -5.41 -51.97 2.18
CA LEU A 23 -4.46 -51.04 1.59
C LEU A 23 -4.50 -49.67 2.27
N LEU A 24 -5.70 -49.13 2.50
CA LEU A 24 -5.89 -47.83 3.12
C LEU A 24 -5.40 -47.84 4.58
N GLN A 25 -5.69 -48.92 5.32
CA GLN A 25 -5.21 -49.10 6.70
C GLN A 25 -3.68 -49.21 6.75
N ASP A 26 -3.08 -50.05 5.91
CA ASP A 26 -1.62 -50.19 5.83
C ASP A 26 -0.94 -48.89 5.38
N TYR A 27 -1.57 -48.14 4.48
CA TYR A 27 -1.05 -46.86 4.01
C TYR A 27 -1.02 -45.81 5.13
N TRP A 28 -2.00 -45.80 6.02
CA TRP A 28 -2.03 -44.84 7.14
C TRP A 28 -1.48 -45.40 8.46
N GLN A 29 -0.99 -46.63 8.47
CA GLN A 29 -0.47 -47.24 9.69
C GLN A 29 0.84 -46.60 10.17
N PHE A 30 0.84 -46.12 11.40
CA PHE A 30 2.02 -45.59 12.08
C PHE A 30 2.74 -46.66 12.90
N ASN A 31 4.07 -46.64 12.84
CA ASN A 31 4.94 -47.30 13.81
C ASN A 31 5.20 -46.37 15.01
N GLU A 32 5.44 -45.09 14.74
CA GLU A 32 5.60 -44.05 15.75
C GLU A 32 4.94 -42.74 15.28
N ILE A 33 3.79 -42.42 15.86
CA ILE A 33 2.93 -41.33 15.38
C ILE A 33 3.54 -39.93 15.60
N GLU A 34 4.23 -39.73 16.73
CA GLU A 34 4.85 -38.44 17.11
C GLU A 34 6.01 -38.06 16.16
N LYS A 35 6.69 -39.05 15.59
CA LYS A 35 7.76 -38.86 14.61
C LYS A 35 7.28 -38.98 13.16
N HIS A 36 5.97 -39.10 12.94
CA HIS A 36 5.37 -39.34 11.62
C HIS A 36 5.99 -40.54 10.88
N GLN A 37 6.36 -41.61 11.60
CA GLN A 37 6.98 -42.80 11.02
C GLN A 37 5.91 -43.84 10.67
N PHE A 38 5.80 -44.16 9.39
CA PHE A 38 4.87 -45.15 8.86
C PHE A 38 5.45 -46.57 8.94
N THR A 39 4.60 -47.55 9.25
CA THR A 39 4.98 -48.98 9.33
C THR A 39 5.47 -49.50 7.98
N TYR A 40 4.77 -49.14 6.90
CA TYR A 40 5.13 -49.52 5.54
C TYR A 40 5.60 -48.31 4.74
N SER A 41 6.69 -48.44 4.01
CA SER A 41 7.08 -47.46 3.00
C SER A 41 6.15 -47.55 1.78
N VAL A 42 6.02 -46.45 1.03
CA VAL A 42 5.24 -46.41 -0.23
C VAL A 42 5.68 -47.52 -1.19
N LYS A 43 6.99 -47.79 -1.27
CA LYS A 43 7.55 -48.86 -2.10
C LYS A 43 7.09 -50.26 -1.66
N LYS A 44 7.11 -50.53 -0.34
CA LYS A 44 6.63 -51.80 0.21
C LYS A 44 5.13 -52.02 -0.06
N LEU A 45 4.32 -50.97 -0.04
CA LEU A 45 2.89 -51.05 -0.35
C LEU A 45 2.63 -51.30 -1.83
N VAL A 46 3.40 -50.63 -2.70
CA VAL A 46 3.39 -50.88 -4.15
C VAL A 46 3.67 -52.36 -4.45
N GLU A 47 4.68 -52.94 -3.80
CA GLU A 47 5.04 -54.35 -3.95
C GLU A 47 4.01 -55.31 -3.31
N LYS A 48 3.51 -55.02 -2.09
CA LYS A 48 2.54 -55.87 -1.37
C LYS A 48 1.22 -56.02 -2.13
N TYR A 49 0.77 -54.96 -2.78
CA TYR A 49 -0.55 -54.89 -3.43
C TYR A 49 -0.49 -54.93 -4.97
N ASP A 50 0.69 -55.22 -5.55
CA ASP A 50 0.91 -55.32 -7.00
C ASP A 50 0.41 -54.07 -7.78
N ILE A 51 0.75 -52.88 -7.29
CA ILE A 51 0.33 -51.61 -7.89
C ILE A 51 1.42 -51.13 -8.84
N SER A 52 1.04 -50.72 -10.06
CA SER A 52 2.00 -50.37 -11.11
C SER A 52 2.96 -49.21 -10.78
N SER A 53 2.61 -48.31 -9.87
CA SER A 53 3.46 -47.18 -9.47
C SER A 53 3.04 -46.54 -8.15
N SER A 54 3.96 -45.81 -7.52
CA SER A 54 3.67 -44.99 -6.33
C SER A 54 2.61 -43.92 -6.60
N ALA A 55 2.63 -43.29 -7.78
CA ALA A 55 1.62 -42.30 -8.17
C ALA A 55 0.22 -42.92 -8.28
N LYS A 56 0.11 -44.16 -8.76
CA LYS A 56 -1.17 -44.89 -8.80
C LYS A 56 -1.64 -45.21 -7.38
N LEU A 57 -0.74 -45.66 -6.50
CA LEU A 57 -1.06 -45.90 -5.08
C LEU A 57 -1.60 -44.63 -4.40
N GLU A 58 -0.91 -43.49 -4.51
CA GLU A 58 -1.34 -42.24 -3.88
C GLU A 58 -2.70 -41.76 -4.40
N ARG A 59 -2.99 -41.98 -5.69
CA ARG A 59 -4.30 -41.68 -6.27
C ARG A 59 -5.40 -42.57 -5.69
N ILE A 60 -5.17 -43.88 -5.64
CA ILE A 60 -6.12 -44.85 -5.06
C ILE A 60 -6.42 -44.45 -3.61
N VAL A 61 -5.38 -44.21 -2.81
CA VAL A 61 -5.52 -43.82 -1.41
C VAL A 61 -6.31 -42.52 -1.26
N LYS A 62 -5.94 -41.47 -2.02
CA LYS A 62 -6.59 -40.16 -1.96
C LYS A 62 -8.10 -40.24 -2.20
N HIS A 63 -8.55 -41.15 -3.07
CA HIS A 63 -9.97 -41.34 -3.38
C HIS A 63 -10.66 -42.36 -2.46
N SER A 64 -9.89 -43.29 -1.87
CA SER A 64 -10.36 -44.29 -0.91
C SER A 64 -10.57 -43.72 0.49
N GLY A 65 -9.88 -42.63 0.85
CA GLY A 65 -10.01 -42.01 2.17
C GLY A 65 -8.88 -41.04 2.50
N HIS A 66 -8.91 -40.51 3.72
CA HIS A 66 -7.92 -39.56 4.22
C HIS A 66 -7.80 -39.63 5.74
N LEU A 67 -6.69 -39.12 6.29
CA LEU A 67 -6.61 -38.85 7.73
C LEU A 67 -7.22 -37.48 8.03
N LYS A 68 -8.08 -37.44 9.04
CA LYS A 68 -8.66 -36.22 9.58
C LYS A 68 -8.01 -35.89 10.92
N TYR A 69 -7.47 -34.70 11.04
CA TYR A 69 -6.98 -34.15 12.31
C TYR A 69 -8.00 -33.17 12.87
N THR A 70 -8.45 -33.38 14.11
CA THR A 70 -9.29 -32.41 14.81
C THR A 70 -8.47 -31.69 15.88
N GLY A 71 -8.24 -30.39 15.67
CA GLY A 71 -7.48 -29.53 16.57
C GLY A 71 -8.35 -28.49 17.26
N ILE A 72 -7.81 -27.87 18.31
CA ILE A 72 -8.42 -26.74 19.01
C ILE A 72 -7.75 -25.45 18.51
N LYS A 73 -8.56 -24.47 18.11
CA LYS A 73 -8.11 -23.12 17.72
C LYS A 73 -7.56 -22.34 18.93
N ASN A 74 -6.83 -21.26 18.69
CA ASN A 74 -6.19 -20.43 19.74
C ASN A 74 -7.16 -19.91 20.80
N CYS A 75 -8.44 -19.74 20.45
CA CYS A 75 -9.48 -19.30 21.38
C CYS A 75 -9.93 -20.36 22.40
N LYS A 76 -9.42 -21.60 22.29
CA LYS A 76 -9.76 -22.75 23.14
C LYS A 76 -11.24 -23.16 23.15
N LYS A 77 -12.05 -22.55 22.26
CA LYS A 77 -13.51 -22.78 22.17
C LYS A 77 -13.95 -23.31 20.81
N CYS A 78 -13.17 -23.04 19.75
CA CYS A 78 -13.47 -23.49 18.40
C CYS A 78 -12.57 -24.67 18.04
N TYR A 79 -13.14 -25.65 17.35
CA TYR A 79 -12.38 -26.74 16.75
C TYR A 79 -12.15 -26.45 15.27
N PHE A 80 -11.19 -27.14 14.67
CA PHE A 80 -11.02 -27.19 13.23
C PHE A 80 -10.60 -28.58 12.83
N ASP A 81 -10.99 -28.93 11.61
CA ASP A 81 -10.64 -30.18 10.99
C ASP A 81 -9.64 -29.90 9.86
N TYR A 82 -8.60 -30.73 9.77
CA TYR A 82 -7.62 -30.69 8.70
C TYR A 82 -7.54 -32.06 8.04
N GLU A 83 -7.80 -32.09 6.73
CA GLU A 83 -7.85 -33.31 5.93
C GLU A 83 -6.50 -33.56 5.26
N ILE A 84 -5.92 -34.73 5.50
CA ILE A 84 -4.60 -35.14 5.05
C ILE A 84 -4.78 -36.27 4.04
N PHE A 85 -4.66 -35.93 2.76
CA PHE A 85 -4.85 -36.88 1.66
C PHE A 85 -3.58 -37.64 1.28
N ILE A 86 -2.41 -37.14 1.67
CA ILE A 86 -1.09 -37.69 1.31
C ILE A 86 -0.10 -37.54 2.46
N ARG A 87 0.82 -38.50 2.60
CA ARG A 87 1.71 -38.59 3.76
C ARG A 87 2.61 -37.36 3.96
N LYS A 88 2.99 -36.68 2.88
CA LYS A 88 3.83 -35.45 2.97
C LYS A 88 3.15 -34.30 3.71
N ASP A 89 1.82 -34.29 3.77
CA ASP A 89 1.04 -33.21 4.38
C ASP A 89 0.84 -33.42 5.89
N ILE A 90 1.34 -34.52 6.46
CA ILE A 90 1.21 -34.79 7.90
C ILE A 90 1.95 -33.77 8.77
N GLY A 91 2.99 -33.14 8.22
CA GLY A 91 3.73 -32.04 8.86
C GLY A 91 3.08 -30.67 8.72
N PHE A 92 1.78 -30.58 8.41
CA PHE A 92 1.06 -29.32 8.18
C PHE A 92 1.20 -28.31 9.34
N LYS A 93 1.39 -28.79 10.57
CA LYS A 93 1.54 -27.95 11.77
C LYS A 93 2.74 -26.99 11.70
N ASP A 94 3.78 -27.34 10.94
CA ASP A 94 4.99 -26.53 10.78
C ASP A 94 4.88 -25.50 9.64
N TRP A 95 3.78 -25.52 8.87
CA TRP A 95 3.61 -24.63 7.72
C TRP A 95 3.36 -23.19 8.16
N LYS A 96 3.98 -22.22 7.47
CA LYS A 96 3.83 -20.78 7.79
C LYS A 96 2.37 -20.31 7.77
N ASN A 97 1.56 -20.85 6.86
CA ASN A 97 0.16 -20.45 6.68
C ASN A 97 -0.79 -21.08 7.71
N TYR A 98 -0.41 -22.20 8.32
CA TYR A 98 -1.21 -22.91 9.33
C TYR A 98 -1.56 -22.01 10.52
N LYS A 99 -0.63 -21.14 10.94
CA LYS A 99 -0.87 -20.18 12.03
C LYS A 99 -2.07 -19.26 11.79
N ARG A 100 -2.42 -18.96 10.54
CA ARG A 100 -3.59 -18.12 10.21
C ARG A 100 -4.92 -18.88 10.35
N GLU A 101 -4.91 -20.20 10.20
CA GLU A 101 -6.10 -21.06 10.30
C GLU A 101 -6.46 -21.38 11.76
N LEU A 102 -5.50 -21.23 12.67
CA LEU A 102 -5.66 -21.40 14.11
C LEU A 102 -6.51 -20.31 14.78
N GLU A 103 -6.79 -19.20 14.10
CA GLU A 103 -7.71 -18.18 14.61
C GLU A 103 -9.13 -18.43 14.12
N CYS A 104 -10.12 -18.31 15.01
CA CYS A 104 -11.52 -18.46 14.65
C CYS A 104 -12.02 -17.18 13.98
N TYR A 105 -13.03 -17.27 13.10
CA TYR A 105 -13.60 -16.10 12.44
C TYR A 105 -14.04 -15.02 13.45
N ASP A 106 -14.76 -15.41 14.51
CA ASP A 106 -15.22 -14.47 15.54
C ASP A 106 -14.10 -13.86 16.38
N CYS A 107 -12.99 -14.58 16.51
CA CYS A 107 -11.81 -14.18 17.27
C CYS A 107 -11.05 -13.13 16.48
N ARG A 108 -10.81 -13.43 15.20
CA ARG A 108 -10.20 -12.54 14.23
C ARG A 108 -11.04 -11.28 14.03
N ARG A 109 -12.37 -11.44 13.91
CA ARG A 109 -13.33 -10.34 13.83
C ARG A 109 -13.19 -9.40 15.02
N ARG A 110 -13.19 -9.94 16.25
CA ARG A 110 -13.01 -9.13 17.47
C ARG A 110 -11.64 -8.44 17.52
N SER A 111 -10.57 -9.16 17.19
CA SER A 111 -9.21 -8.62 17.15
C SER A 111 -9.09 -7.44 16.17
N VAL A 112 -9.56 -7.63 14.94
CA VAL A 112 -9.60 -6.59 13.91
C VAL A 112 -10.46 -5.41 14.32
N GLN A 113 -11.65 -5.62 14.88
CA GLN A 113 -12.52 -4.52 15.33
C GLN A 113 -11.87 -3.70 16.45
N ASN A 114 -11.24 -4.36 17.42
CA ASN A 114 -10.52 -3.66 18.50
C ASN A 114 -9.35 -2.84 17.96
N TYR A 115 -8.57 -3.41 17.04
CA TYR A 115 -7.48 -2.71 16.39
C TYR A 115 -7.97 -1.49 15.58
N MET A 116 -9.02 -1.66 14.78
CA MET A 116 -9.59 -0.57 13.98
C MET A 116 -10.18 0.54 14.85
N ASN A 117 -10.88 0.20 15.94
CA ASN A 117 -11.38 1.21 16.88
C ASN A 117 -10.24 2.01 17.51
N LYS A 118 -9.13 1.34 17.87
CA LYS A 118 -7.94 2.03 18.39
C LYS A 118 -7.34 2.98 17.33
N TYR A 119 -7.18 2.49 16.11
CA TYR A 119 -6.66 3.30 15.00
C TYR A 119 -7.56 4.50 14.69
N LEU A 120 -8.88 4.33 14.66
CA LEU A 120 -9.84 5.41 14.44
C LEU A 120 -9.81 6.45 15.56
N ASN A 121 -9.61 6.03 16.81
CA ASN A 121 -9.44 6.96 17.93
C ASN A 121 -8.14 7.76 17.81
N GLU A 122 -7.03 7.13 17.41
CA GLU A 122 -5.78 7.85 17.12
C GLU A 122 -5.94 8.81 15.94
N PHE A 123 -6.64 8.37 14.89
CA PHE A 123 -6.93 9.17 13.71
C PHE A 123 -7.73 10.44 14.05
N LYS A 124 -8.75 10.34 14.93
CA LYS A 124 -9.53 11.48 15.43
C LYS A 124 -8.66 12.54 16.11
N LEU A 125 -7.69 12.11 16.92
CA LEU A 125 -6.79 13.01 17.65
C LEU A 125 -5.83 13.76 16.73
N CYS A 126 -5.65 13.28 15.50
CA CYS A 126 -4.76 13.88 14.51
C CYS A 126 -5.49 14.76 13.50
N ILE A 127 -6.81 14.94 13.62
CA ILE A 127 -7.53 15.97 12.86
C ILE A 127 -6.98 17.31 13.35
N PRO A 128 -6.23 18.07 12.52
CA PRO A 128 -5.61 19.29 13.00
C PRO A 128 -6.68 20.32 13.35
N THR A 129 -6.56 20.90 14.54
CA THR A 129 -7.04 22.26 14.81
C THR A 129 -6.14 23.21 14.05
N LEU A 130 -6.73 24.16 13.30
CA LEU A 130 -6.01 25.20 12.56
C LEU A 130 -4.84 25.73 13.40
N SER A 131 -3.62 25.58 12.87
CA SER A 131 -2.42 26.06 13.53
C SER A 131 -2.23 27.53 13.19
N ASP A 132 -2.27 28.41 14.19
CA ASP A 132 -1.95 29.84 14.05
C ASP A 132 -0.42 30.07 14.04
N GLU A 133 0.39 29.12 13.56
CA GLU A 133 1.84 29.31 13.49
C GLU A 133 2.20 30.35 12.42
N PRO A 134 2.92 31.43 12.79
CA PRO A 134 3.26 32.48 11.86
C PRO A 134 4.24 31.97 10.80
N ILE A 135 3.99 32.31 9.53
CA ILE A 135 4.88 31.98 8.41
C ILE A 135 6.02 33.02 8.37
N ASP A 136 7.25 32.54 8.46
CA ASP A 136 8.47 33.35 8.35
C ASP A 136 8.61 33.99 6.96
N SER A 137 9.05 35.25 6.91
CA SER A 137 9.32 35.98 5.65
C SER A 137 10.52 35.37 4.88
N PRO A 138 10.56 35.46 3.53
CA PRO A 138 11.65 34.93 2.72
C PRO A 138 12.99 35.63 3.02
N LYS A 139 14.04 34.85 3.31
CA LYS A 139 15.36 35.39 3.73
C LYS A 139 16.41 35.42 2.61
N GLN A 140 16.11 34.81 1.46
CA GLN A 140 17.04 34.70 0.33
C GLN A 140 16.50 35.42 -0.89
N GLN A 141 17.36 36.09 -1.68
CA GLN A 141 16.93 36.76 -2.91
C GLN A 141 16.72 35.80 -4.08
N LEU A 142 15.71 36.09 -4.90
CA LEU A 142 15.44 35.39 -6.16
C LEU A 142 16.50 35.71 -7.23
N SER A 143 16.87 34.71 -8.03
CA SER A 143 17.65 34.90 -9.26
C SER A 143 16.83 35.63 -10.31
N TYR A 144 17.47 36.15 -11.36
CA TYR A 144 16.77 36.87 -12.42
C TYR A 144 15.68 36.00 -13.08
N LEU A 145 15.99 34.74 -13.36
CA LEU A 145 15.03 33.80 -13.96
C LEU A 145 13.90 33.43 -12.99
N GLU A 146 14.20 33.25 -11.70
CA GLU A 146 13.19 32.97 -10.69
C GLU A 146 12.20 34.14 -10.51
N LYS A 147 12.68 35.40 -10.56
CA LYS A 147 11.81 36.58 -10.54
C LYS A 147 10.84 36.58 -11.71
N ILE A 148 11.31 36.27 -12.91
CA ILE A 148 10.46 36.19 -14.11
C ILE A 148 9.41 35.09 -13.95
N VAL A 149 9.80 33.89 -13.52
CA VAL A 149 8.87 32.77 -13.31
C VAL A 149 7.80 33.13 -12.28
N LEU A 150 8.22 33.67 -11.13
CA LEU A 150 7.30 34.06 -10.07
C LEU A 150 6.34 35.15 -10.55
N TYR A 151 6.84 36.19 -11.23
CA TYR A 151 6.01 37.26 -11.78
C TYR A 151 4.97 36.74 -12.78
N VAL A 152 5.37 35.86 -13.70
CA VAL A 152 4.45 35.23 -14.66
C VAL A 152 3.39 34.38 -13.97
N MET A 153 3.77 33.69 -12.89
CA MET A 153 2.85 32.91 -12.07
C MET A 153 1.81 33.82 -11.40
N LEU A 154 2.26 34.85 -10.68
CA LEU A 154 1.39 35.81 -9.99
C LEU A 154 0.47 36.56 -10.95
N SER A 155 0.92 36.82 -12.18
CA SER A 155 0.12 37.53 -13.20
C SER A 155 -0.98 36.67 -13.83
N LYS A 156 -0.89 35.33 -13.72
CA LYS A 156 -1.84 34.39 -14.34
C LYS A 156 -2.79 33.75 -13.34
N ILE A 157 -2.38 33.66 -12.07
CA ILE A 157 -3.16 33.01 -11.02
C ILE A 157 -4.04 34.04 -10.33
N LYS A 158 -5.32 33.72 -10.11
CA LYS A 158 -6.17 34.54 -9.25
C LYS A 158 -5.97 34.13 -7.80
N ILE A 159 -5.21 34.93 -7.06
CA ILE A 159 -4.93 34.70 -5.64
C ILE A 159 -5.97 35.46 -4.82
N GLY A 160 -6.58 34.76 -3.86
CA GLY A 160 -7.52 35.36 -2.91
C GLY A 160 -6.81 36.25 -1.88
N THR A 161 -7.60 36.90 -1.01
CA THR A 161 -7.08 37.73 0.09
C THR A 161 -6.37 36.93 1.18
N ASP A 162 -6.49 35.60 1.14
CA ASP A 162 -5.82 34.64 2.01
C ASP A 162 -4.43 34.23 1.49
N ASN A 163 -3.99 34.75 0.34
CA ASN A 163 -2.72 34.40 -0.32
C ASN A 163 -2.58 32.91 -0.65
N VAL A 164 -3.69 32.16 -0.69
CA VAL A 164 -3.72 30.73 -1.02
C VAL A 164 -3.75 30.57 -2.54
N LEU A 165 -2.84 29.77 -3.08
CA LEU A 165 -2.79 29.44 -4.51
C LEU A 165 -3.82 28.35 -4.84
N PRO A 166 -4.77 28.57 -5.77
CA PRO A 166 -5.71 27.55 -6.19
C PRO A 166 -5.00 26.31 -6.77
N GLN A 167 -5.29 25.13 -6.21
CA GLN A 167 -4.60 23.88 -6.56
C GLN A 167 -4.60 23.53 -8.06
N HIS A 168 -5.67 23.86 -8.78
CA HIS A 168 -5.78 23.55 -10.22
C HIS A 168 -4.89 24.46 -11.07
N GLU A 169 -4.80 25.74 -10.74
CA GLU A 169 -3.89 26.68 -11.41
C GLU A 169 -2.45 26.34 -11.06
N TRP A 170 -2.16 26.03 -9.79
CA TRP A 170 -0.85 25.54 -9.34
C TRP A 170 -0.37 24.30 -10.09
N ARG A 171 -1.22 23.26 -10.21
CA ARG A 171 -0.84 22.01 -10.90
C ARG A 171 -0.45 22.27 -12.35
N SER A 172 -1.10 23.21 -13.04
CA SER A 172 -0.73 23.57 -14.41
C SER A 172 0.67 24.18 -14.51
N PHE A 173 1.11 24.95 -13.50
CA PHE A 173 2.47 25.50 -13.44
C PHE A 173 3.50 24.43 -13.13
N VAL A 174 3.20 23.55 -12.17
CA VAL A 174 4.07 22.39 -11.87
C VAL A 174 4.16 21.48 -13.08
N GLU A 175 3.07 21.18 -13.78
CA GLU A 175 3.06 20.35 -14.99
C GLU A 175 3.84 20.98 -16.15
N LEU A 176 3.76 22.30 -16.32
CA LEU A 176 4.58 23.07 -17.26
C LEU A 176 6.08 23.02 -16.95
N GLU A 177 6.46 22.82 -15.69
CA GLU A 177 7.85 22.52 -15.27
C GLU A 177 8.16 21.01 -15.21
N ALA A 178 7.15 20.15 -15.01
CA ALA A 178 7.26 18.72 -14.72
C ALA A 178 7.41 17.83 -15.96
N ASN A 179 7.48 18.42 -17.16
CA ASN A 179 8.35 17.87 -18.22
C ASN A 179 9.84 17.98 -17.81
N GLY A 180 10.18 17.60 -16.57
CA GLY A 180 11.50 17.32 -16.00
C GLY A 180 12.44 18.48 -15.65
N ALA A 181 12.10 19.76 -15.89
CA ALA A 181 13.05 20.87 -15.66
C ALA A 181 12.97 21.49 -14.26
N GLY A 182 12.17 20.90 -13.36
CA GLY A 182 11.71 21.41 -12.05
C GLY A 182 12.78 21.74 -11.01
N ASP A 183 13.61 22.73 -11.32
CA ASP A 183 14.61 23.30 -10.42
C ASP A 183 14.20 24.73 -9.98
N LEU A 184 13.42 25.47 -10.78
CA LEU A 184 13.06 26.86 -10.48
C LEU A 184 11.97 26.98 -9.41
N VAL A 185 10.82 26.34 -9.57
CA VAL A 185 9.77 26.36 -8.53
C VAL A 185 10.29 25.78 -7.21
N LYS A 186 11.10 24.72 -7.28
CA LYS A 186 11.75 24.14 -6.10
C LYS A 186 12.66 25.15 -5.39
N ARG A 187 13.49 25.90 -6.13
CA ARG A 187 14.31 26.98 -5.55
C ARG A 187 13.47 28.09 -4.94
N ILE A 188 12.32 28.42 -5.52
CA ILE A 188 11.40 29.42 -4.96
C ILE A 188 10.84 28.95 -3.60
N PHE A 189 10.50 27.66 -3.45
CA PHE A 189 10.16 27.05 -2.15
C PHE A 189 11.33 27.09 -1.17
N GLU A 190 12.52 26.66 -1.59
CA GLU A 190 13.71 26.65 -0.74
C GLU A 190 14.09 28.06 -0.24
N LYS A 191 13.76 29.10 -1.01
CA LYS A 191 13.96 30.50 -0.65
C LYS A 191 12.85 31.10 0.23
N GLY A 192 11.75 30.36 0.43
CA GLY A 192 10.66 30.73 1.34
C GLY A 192 9.56 31.60 0.74
N TYR A 193 9.56 31.85 -0.57
CA TYR A 193 8.50 32.64 -1.23
C TYR A 193 7.22 31.86 -1.45
N LEU A 194 7.32 30.53 -1.46
CA LEU A 194 6.19 29.61 -1.46
C LEU A 194 6.30 28.73 -0.22
N PHE A 195 5.19 28.60 0.48
CA PHE A 195 5.07 27.76 1.66
C PHE A 195 3.97 26.73 1.42
N LYS A 196 4.31 25.44 1.44
CA LYS A 196 3.31 24.38 1.43
C LYS A 196 2.90 24.15 2.89
N THR A 197 1.61 24.27 3.20
CA THR A 197 1.13 23.87 4.53
C THR A 197 1.33 22.36 4.68
N ASN A 198 2.24 21.99 5.59
CA ASN A 198 2.42 20.59 5.99
C ASN A 198 1.32 20.14 6.97
N GLU A 199 0.40 21.04 7.32
CA GLU A 199 -0.65 20.87 8.34
C GLU A 199 -1.47 19.59 8.16
N PHE A 200 -1.63 19.12 6.92
CA PHE A 200 -2.41 17.93 6.60
C PHE A 200 -1.57 16.77 6.05
N ASP A 201 -0.25 16.87 5.90
CA ASP A 201 0.56 15.81 5.28
C ASP A 201 0.54 14.52 6.13
N GLU A 202 0.68 14.62 7.46
CA GLU A 202 0.54 13.47 8.38
C GLU A 202 -0.88 12.87 8.29
N PHE A 203 -1.89 13.73 8.19
CA PHE A 203 -3.28 13.30 8.10
C PHE A 203 -3.61 12.61 6.77
N ILE A 204 -3.09 13.12 5.65
CA ILE A 204 -3.23 12.52 4.32
C ILE A 204 -2.56 11.14 4.31
N GLN A 205 -1.39 11.01 4.95
CA GLN A 205 -0.73 9.71 5.10
C GLN A 205 -1.60 8.76 5.95
N LYS A 206 -2.13 9.21 7.08
CA LYS A 206 -3.06 8.39 7.90
C LYS A 206 -4.34 8.03 7.15
N GLN A 207 -4.86 8.89 6.27
CA GLN A 207 -5.99 8.56 5.40
C GLN A 207 -5.61 7.46 4.40
N ALA A 208 -4.40 7.51 3.83
CA ALA A 208 -3.90 6.46 2.94
C ALA A 208 -3.75 5.12 3.67
N ASP A 209 -3.17 5.14 4.87
CA ASP A 209 -3.04 3.97 5.74
C ASP A 209 -4.43 3.42 6.12
N LEU A 210 -5.40 4.28 6.44
CA LEU A 210 -6.77 3.89 6.73
C LEU A 210 -7.45 3.21 5.53
N ARG A 211 -7.21 3.70 4.28
CA ARG A 211 -7.69 3.04 3.05
C ARG A 211 -7.13 1.63 2.91
N GLN A 212 -5.83 1.47 3.14
CA GLN A 212 -5.17 0.18 3.05
C GLN A 212 -5.71 -0.81 4.09
N LEU A 213 -5.81 -0.38 5.36
CA LEU A 213 -6.36 -1.19 6.45
C LEU A 213 -7.81 -1.61 6.20
N HIS A 214 -8.65 -0.70 5.69
CA HIS A 214 -10.03 -0.99 5.32
C HIS A 214 -10.10 -2.08 4.23
N SER A 215 -9.23 -2.01 3.22
CA SER A 215 -9.14 -3.03 2.16
C SER A 215 -8.74 -4.40 2.73
N ASP A 216 -7.67 -4.44 3.53
CA ASP A 216 -7.09 -5.69 4.04
C ASP A 216 -8.02 -6.43 5.02
N CYS A 217 -8.85 -5.67 5.74
CA CYS A 217 -9.69 -6.19 6.82
C CYS A 217 -11.20 -6.18 6.52
N ARG A 218 -11.63 -5.79 5.31
CA ARG A 218 -13.04 -5.53 4.95
C ARG A 218 -14.04 -6.58 5.45
N GLN A 219 -13.71 -7.86 5.29
CA GLN A 219 -14.59 -8.98 5.66
C GLN A 219 -14.86 -9.11 7.17
N TYR A 220 -14.07 -8.44 8.02
CA TYR A 220 -14.15 -8.53 9.49
C TYR A 220 -14.76 -7.29 10.15
N LEU A 221 -15.05 -6.24 9.37
CA LEU A 221 -15.58 -4.98 9.90
C LEU A 221 -17.09 -5.07 10.09
N ASN A 222 -17.60 -4.37 11.10
CA ASN A 222 -19.03 -4.14 11.25
C ASN A 222 -19.45 -2.87 10.48
N GLU A 223 -20.76 -2.68 10.32
CA GLU A 223 -21.31 -1.53 9.60
C GLU A 223 -20.92 -0.20 10.23
N ASN A 224 -20.93 -0.12 11.57
CA ASN A 224 -20.57 1.11 12.30
C ASN A 224 -19.14 1.57 12.00
N ILE A 225 -18.15 0.68 12.13
CA ILE A 225 -16.74 0.98 11.82
C ILE A 225 -16.58 1.31 10.34
N THR A 226 -17.29 0.59 9.46
CA THR A 226 -17.25 0.84 8.01
C THR A 226 -17.77 2.25 7.68
N HIS A 227 -18.88 2.66 8.28
CA HIS A 227 -19.46 3.98 8.10
C HIS A 227 -18.55 5.09 8.64
N GLU A 228 -17.93 4.86 9.80
CA GLU A 228 -16.98 5.79 10.40
C GLU A 228 -15.72 5.97 9.53
N ILE A 229 -15.17 4.87 9.00
CA ILE A 229 -14.07 4.91 8.02
C ILE A 229 -14.48 5.72 6.78
N GLN A 230 -15.65 5.45 6.21
CA GLN A 230 -16.12 6.16 5.01
C GLN A 230 -16.26 7.67 5.26
N THR A 231 -16.77 8.05 6.43
CA THR A 231 -16.84 9.46 6.85
C THR A 231 -15.46 10.09 6.83
N TYR A 232 -14.45 9.45 7.44
CA TYR A 232 -13.08 9.98 7.47
C TYR A 232 -12.38 9.99 6.12
N LEU A 233 -12.64 9.02 5.25
CA LEU A 233 -12.08 8.96 3.90
C LEU A 233 -12.73 9.97 2.94
N ALA A 234 -13.96 10.41 3.23
CA ALA A 234 -14.67 11.44 2.50
C ALA A 234 -14.22 12.86 2.87
N LEU A 235 -13.52 13.03 4.00
CA LEU A 235 -12.95 14.32 4.35
C LEU A 235 -11.86 14.70 3.33
N ASN A 236 -12.06 15.84 2.67
CA ASN A 236 -11.13 16.38 1.70
C ASN A 236 -10.20 17.36 2.40
N PHE A 237 -8.99 16.91 2.68
CA PHE A 237 -7.90 17.78 3.13
C PHE A 237 -7.02 18.11 1.94
N LYS A 238 -6.69 19.39 1.78
CA LYS A 238 -5.79 19.88 0.75
C LYS A 238 -4.56 20.42 1.45
N ALA A 239 -3.39 20.02 0.97
CA ALA A 239 -2.20 20.80 1.23
C ALA A 239 -2.34 22.10 0.42
N ASP A 240 -2.49 23.20 1.12
CA ASP A 240 -2.57 24.52 0.52
C ASP A 240 -1.15 25.04 0.30
N ILE A 241 -0.98 25.83 -0.76
CA ILE A 241 0.29 26.50 -1.02
C ILE A 241 0.03 27.97 -0.81
N ASN A 242 0.62 28.49 0.26
CA ASN A 242 0.56 29.89 0.62
C ASN A 242 1.70 30.64 -0.08
N LEU A 243 1.34 31.75 -0.67
CA LEU A 243 2.30 32.72 -1.16
C LEU A 243 2.77 33.59 0.02
N VAL A 244 4.09 33.70 0.19
CA VAL A 244 4.68 34.52 1.25
C VAL A 244 5.10 35.86 0.68
N ILE A 245 4.42 36.93 1.10
CA ILE A 245 4.74 38.30 0.72
C ILE A 245 5.96 38.76 1.55
N PRO A 246 7.05 39.24 0.94
CA PRO A 246 8.19 39.76 1.68
C PRO A 246 7.80 40.96 2.55
N GLU A 247 8.40 41.09 3.75
CA GLU A 247 8.08 42.14 4.74
C GLU A 247 8.20 43.57 4.21
N CYS A 248 8.97 43.80 3.14
CA CYS A 248 9.11 45.10 2.50
C CYS A 248 7.91 45.50 1.63
N TYR A 249 6.87 44.67 1.53
CA TYR A 249 5.64 44.93 0.80
C TYR A 249 4.43 44.69 1.70
N ASP A 250 3.43 45.56 1.59
CA ASP A 250 2.22 45.54 2.40
C ASP A 250 1.15 44.58 1.86
N TYR A 251 1.12 44.36 0.54
CA TYR A 251 0.14 43.50 -0.13
C TYR A 251 0.64 42.96 -1.48
N LEU A 252 -0.08 41.96 -2.00
CA LEU A 252 0.32 41.17 -3.17
C LEU A 252 0.53 42.03 -4.43
N GLU A 253 -0.36 42.97 -4.71
CA GLU A 253 -0.29 43.80 -5.92
C GLU A 253 0.94 44.71 -5.88
N GLN A 254 1.28 45.25 -4.70
CA GLN A 254 2.48 46.06 -4.51
C GLN A 254 3.75 45.22 -4.74
N TRP A 255 3.79 44.00 -4.22
CA TRP A 255 4.91 43.10 -4.44
C TRP A 255 5.02 42.67 -5.91
N THR A 256 3.90 42.36 -6.56
CA THR A 256 3.86 41.98 -7.98
C THR A 256 4.37 43.11 -8.87
N PHE A 257 4.01 44.36 -8.56
CA PHE A 257 4.56 45.54 -9.23
C PHE A 257 6.06 45.72 -8.93
N GLY A 258 6.49 45.52 -7.69
CA GLY A 258 7.90 45.55 -7.30
C GLY A 258 8.75 44.53 -8.07
N LEU A 259 8.25 43.29 -8.22
CA LEU A 259 8.89 42.25 -9.04
C LEU A 259 9.04 42.70 -10.50
N TYR A 260 8.02 43.31 -11.08
CA TYR A 260 8.07 43.84 -12.44
C TYR A 260 9.17 44.90 -12.60
N GLU A 261 9.20 45.89 -11.71
CA GLU A 261 10.20 46.96 -11.73
C GLU A 261 11.62 46.39 -11.55
N GLU A 262 11.80 45.41 -10.67
CA GLU A 262 13.08 44.73 -10.50
C GLU A 262 13.52 43.98 -11.76
N ILE A 263 12.61 43.29 -12.46
CA ILE A 263 12.91 42.57 -13.70
C ILE A 263 13.31 43.55 -14.80
N MET A 264 12.54 44.63 -14.97
CA MET A 264 12.74 45.61 -16.03
C MET A 264 13.96 46.51 -15.78
N GLY A 265 14.23 46.85 -14.51
CA GLY A 265 15.36 47.69 -14.10
C GLY A 265 16.67 46.94 -13.90
N SER A 266 16.66 45.60 -13.89
CA SER A 266 17.86 44.79 -13.65
C SER A 266 18.86 44.87 -14.83
N LYS A 267 20.12 45.11 -14.50
CA LYS A 267 21.24 44.85 -15.44
C LYS A 267 21.43 43.34 -15.56
N VAL A 268 21.18 42.79 -16.75
CA VAL A 268 21.35 41.36 -17.02
C VAL A 268 22.83 41.03 -17.22
N TYR A 269 23.35 40.04 -16.50
CA TYR A 269 24.74 39.61 -16.54
C TYR A 269 24.90 38.27 -17.27
N ILE A 270 26.14 37.95 -17.68
CA ILE A 270 26.49 36.68 -18.35
C ILE A 270 26.03 35.44 -17.55
N LYS A 271 26.06 35.51 -16.22
CA LYS A 271 25.56 34.43 -15.36
C LYS A 271 24.07 34.13 -15.58
N ASP A 272 23.27 35.16 -15.81
CA ASP A 272 21.82 35.04 -15.99
C ASP A 272 21.52 34.40 -17.35
N PHE A 273 22.28 34.78 -18.39
CA PHE A 273 22.22 34.11 -19.70
C PHE A 273 22.59 32.62 -19.62
N LYS A 274 23.64 32.27 -18.86
CA LYS A 274 24.02 30.86 -18.64
C LYS A 274 22.94 30.07 -17.91
N GLU A 275 22.28 30.68 -16.93
CA GLU A 275 21.17 30.07 -16.20
C GLU A 275 19.97 29.82 -17.13
N ILE A 276 19.59 30.83 -17.94
CA ILE A 276 18.52 30.72 -18.94
C ILE A 276 18.85 29.64 -19.99
N GLU A 277 20.07 29.63 -20.51
CA GLU A 277 20.49 28.64 -21.50
C GLU A 277 20.43 27.22 -20.93
N LYS A 278 20.91 27.02 -19.71
CA LYS A 278 20.83 25.74 -19.00
C LYS A 278 19.38 25.30 -18.81
N TYR A 279 18.50 26.22 -18.41
CA TYR A 279 17.08 25.94 -18.25
C TYR A 279 16.43 25.48 -19.56
N ILE A 280 16.64 26.21 -20.66
CA ILE A 280 16.08 25.87 -21.98
C ILE A 280 16.58 24.50 -22.46
N LYS A 281 17.89 24.24 -22.33
CA LYS A 281 18.49 22.96 -22.73
C LYS A 281 17.91 21.80 -21.95
N ASN A 282 17.81 21.93 -20.62
CA ASN A 282 17.25 20.90 -19.76
C ASN A 282 15.78 20.63 -20.09
N LYS A 283 14.97 21.68 -20.25
CA LYS A 283 13.55 21.55 -20.60
C LYS A 283 13.35 20.78 -21.90
N ARG A 284 14.07 21.16 -22.96
CA ARG A 284 14.00 20.45 -24.25
C ARG A 284 14.42 18.99 -24.13
N LEU A 285 15.49 18.70 -23.39
CA LEU A 285 15.98 17.34 -23.21
C LEU A 285 14.94 16.46 -22.51
N ASN A 286 14.28 16.98 -21.49
CA ASN A 286 13.27 16.24 -20.74
C ASN A 286 11.97 16.04 -21.53
N GLU A 287 11.56 17.01 -22.34
CA GLU A 287 10.44 16.83 -23.28
C GLU A 287 10.73 15.69 -24.28
N VAL A 288 11.97 15.59 -24.77
CA VAL A 288 12.41 14.47 -25.62
C VAL A 288 12.35 13.14 -24.85
N TYR A 289 12.82 13.08 -23.60
CA TYR A 289 12.73 11.87 -22.79
C TYR A 289 11.28 11.45 -22.52
N ALA A 290 10.39 12.39 -22.20
CA ALA A 290 8.98 12.11 -21.98
C ALA A 290 8.31 11.51 -23.23
N LEU A 291 8.63 12.04 -24.42
CA LEU A 291 8.17 11.48 -25.70
C LEU A 291 8.71 10.07 -25.94
N LEU A 292 9.98 9.81 -25.64
CA LEU A 292 10.57 8.47 -25.78
C LEU A 292 9.92 7.45 -24.85
N ASP A 293 9.64 7.83 -23.60
CA ASP A 293 8.98 6.95 -22.64
C ASP A 293 7.53 6.68 -23.02
N PHE A 294 6.80 7.68 -23.53
CA PHE A 294 5.46 7.49 -24.08
C PHE A 294 5.46 6.47 -25.22
N VAL A 295 6.38 6.60 -26.18
CA VAL A 295 6.51 5.64 -27.30
C VAL A 295 6.86 4.23 -26.80
N ARG A 296 7.71 4.11 -25.77
CA ARG A 296 8.06 2.81 -25.17
C ARG A 296 6.88 2.15 -24.46
N GLN A 297 6.06 2.91 -23.75
CA GLN A 297 4.86 2.38 -23.08
C GLN A 297 3.83 1.92 -24.11
N TYR A 298 3.63 2.69 -25.18
CA TYR A 298 2.72 2.33 -26.27
C TYR A 298 3.12 1.03 -26.99
N LYS A 299 4.42 0.76 -27.14
CA LYS A 299 4.94 -0.50 -27.67
C LYS A 299 4.74 -1.72 -26.76
N LYS A 300 4.55 -1.53 -25.44
CA LYS A 300 4.29 -2.63 -24.50
C LYS A 300 2.80 -3.01 -24.41
N SER A 301 1.92 -2.14 -24.86
CA SER A 301 0.46 -2.36 -24.89
C SER A 301 -0.07 -2.95 -26.20
N LEU A 302 0.83 -3.21 -27.17
CA LEU A 302 0.58 -3.96 -28.40
C LEU A 302 1.15 -5.37 -28.25
#